data_AF-A0A2J7ZA77-F1
#
_entry.id   AF-A0A2J7ZA77-F1
#
_cell.length_a   1.000
_cell.length_b   1.000
_cell.length_c   1.000
_cell.angle_alpha   90.00
_cell.angle_beta   90.00
_cell.angle_gamma   90.00
#
_symmetry.space_group_name_H-M   'P 1'
#
loop_
_entity.id
_entity.type
_entity.pdbx_description
1 polymer ?
#
loop_
_entity_poly.entity_id
_entity_poly.type
_entity_poly.pdbx_seq_one_letter_code
_entity_poly.pdbx_strand_id
1 'polypeptide(L)'
;MDDSNETTHRVRITARGPKAKIEIDGQRIDPGALTSYTLSHHTGEPPHLILDSEHLDSLAFDGLARVAIADVPAPGPAAAIFLDAIDPEALERAALARPDLGTEPHSLTKAMLTQLGEWARGL
;
A
#
# COMPACT_ATOMS: atom_id res chain seq x y z
N MET A 1 -4.13 -33.15 -18.18
CA MET A 1 -2.97 -32.38 -17.69
C MET A 1 -3.38 -31.87 -16.33
N ASP A 2 -2.52 -32.13 -15.34
CA ASP A 2 -2.82 -32.40 -13.92
C ASP A 2 -3.80 -31.48 -13.17
N ASP A 3 -4.49 -32.16 -12.25
CA ASP A 3 -5.26 -31.65 -11.11
C ASP A 3 -4.45 -30.65 -10.27
N SER A 4 -5.07 -29.53 -9.96
CA SER A 4 -4.93 -28.93 -8.64
C SER A 4 -6.34 -28.54 -8.24
N ASN A 5 -7.03 -29.44 -7.55
CA ASN A 5 -8.32 -29.17 -6.97
C ASN A 5 -8.09 -28.12 -5.88
N GLU A 6 -8.04 -26.83 -6.27
CA GLU A 6 -7.77 -25.70 -5.39
C GLU A 6 -8.92 -25.57 -4.39
N THR A 7 -8.82 -26.31 -3.29
CA THR A 7 -9.76 -26.22 -2.19
C THR A 7 -9.61 -24.84 -1.54
N THR A 8 -10.74 -24.13 -1.45
CA THR A 8 -10.85 -22.77 -0.88
C THR A 8 -11.27 -22.87 0.59
N HIS A 9 -10.59 -22.15 1.49
CA HIS A 9 -10.81 -22.25 2.93
C HIS A 9 -11.16 -20.89 3.57
N ARG A 10 -11.94 -20.91 4.66
CA ARG A 10 -12.45 -19.69 5.30
C ARG A 10 -11.48 -19.21 6.40
N VAL A 11 -10.75 -18.14 6.11
CA VAL A 11 -9.94 -17.45 7.12
C VAL A 11 -10.73 -16.33 7.79
N ARG A 12 -10.72 -16.28 9.13
CA ARG A 12 -11.26 -15.16 9.93
C ARG A 12 -10.15 -14.60 10.83
N ILE A 13 -9.78 -13.35 10.58
CA ILE A 13 -8.84 -12.60 11.42
C ILE A 13 -9.63 -11.53 12.17
N THR A 14 -9.61 -11.60 13.50
CA THR A 14 -10.18 -10.58 14.37
C THR A 14 -9.05 -9.91 15.15
N ALA A 15 -8.72 -8.68 14.78
CA ALA A 15 -7.68 -7.89 15.44
C ALA A 15 -8.27 -6.87 16.42
N ARG A 16 -7.64 -6.74 17.60
CA ARG A 16 -7.91 -5.67 18.57
C ARG A 16 -6.58 -5.09 19.05
N GLY A 17 -6.19 -3.96 18.47
CA GLY A 17 -4.85 -3.39 18.68
C GLY A 17 -3.76 -4.35 18.18
N PRO A 18 -2.66 -4.59 18.92
CA PRO A 18 -1.56 -5.45 18.49
C PRO A 18 -1.86 -6.96 18.58
N LYS A 19 -3.06 -7.35 19.02
CA LYS A 19 -3.45 -8.76 19.18
C LYS A 19 -4.37 -9.17 18.03
N ALA A 20 -4.03 -10.26 17.35
CA ALA A 20 -4.87 -10.89 16.36
C ALA A 20 -5.33 -12.27 16.84
N LYS A 21 -6.60 -12.59 16.61
CA LYS A 21 -7.14 -13.95 16.68
C LYS A 21 -7.33 -14.43 15.25
N ILE A 22 -6.69 -15.54 14.90
CA ILE A 22 -6.78 -16.14 13.56
C ILE A 22 -7.53 -17.46 13.68
N GLU A 23 -8.54 -17.63 12.84
CA GLU A 23 -9.28 -18.87 12.65
C GLU A 23 -9.20 -19.30 11.18
N ILE A 24 -9.01 -20.59 10.93
CA ILE A 24 -9.06 -21.21 9.60
C ILE A 24 -10.13 -22.31 9.67
N ASP A 25 -11.16 -22.21 8.82
CA ASP A 25 -12.36 -23.06 8.83
C ASP A 25 -13.06 -23.16 10.20
N GLY A 26 -12.92 -22.10 10.99
CA GLY A 26 -13.47 -22.04 12.36
C GLY A 26 -12.57 -22.66 13.42
N GLN A 27 -11.45 -23.27 13.07
CA GLN A 27 -10.44 -23.72 14.02
C GLN A 27 -9.48 -22.58 14.34
N ARG A 28 -9.32 -22.29 15.64
CA ARG A 28 -8.45 -21.23 16.12
C ARG A 28 -6.98 -21.67 16.10
N ILE A 29 -6.13 -20.83 15.52
CA ILE A 29 -4.67 -20.98 15.60
C ILE A 29 -4.19 -20.48 16.98
N ASP A 30 -3.24 -21.22 17.57
CA ASP A 30 -2.59 -20.81 18.82
C ASP A 30 -1.87 -19.46 18.61
N PRO A 31 -2.15 -18.42 19.42
CA PRO A 31 -1.47 -17.14 19.31
C PRO A 31 0.05 -17.20 19.43
N GLY A 32 0.62 -18.23 20.08
CA GLY A 32 2.07 -18.42 20.20
C GLY A 32 2.71 -19.16 19.02
N ALA A 33 1.90 -19.73 18.12
CA ALA A 33 2.38 -20.48 16.96
C ALA A 33 2.75 -19.58 15.77
N LEU A 34 2.45 -18.28 15.82
CA LEU A 34 2.71 -17.33 14.75
C LEU A 34 3.46 -16.10 15.29
N THR A 35 4.55 -15.76 14.63
CA THR A 35 5.36 -14.57 14.94
C THR A 35 4.87 -13.36 14.14
N SER A 36 4.41 -13.60 12.92
CA SER A 36 4.01 -12.55 11.97
C SER A 36 3.06 -13.13 10.92
N TYR A 37 2.24 -12.28 10.31
CA TYR A 37 1.53 -12.62 9.08
C TYR A 37 1.46 -11.42 8.15
N THR A 38 1.59 -11.68 6.84
CA THR A 38 1.43 -10.68 5.78
C THR A 38 0.28 -11.10 4.88
N LEU A 39 -0.67 -10.21 4.66
CA LEU A 39 -1.73 -10.39 3.66
C LEU A 39 -1.50 -9.41 2.52
N SER A 40 -1.21 -9.93 1.33
CA SER A 40 -1.05 -9.15 0.10
C SER A 40 -2.05 -9.56 -0.95
N HIS A 41 -2.36 -8.60 -1.80
CA HIS A 41 -3.31 -8.76 -2.89
C HIS A 41 -2.93 -7.61 -3.89
N HIS A 42 -2.69 -7.92 -5.23
CA HIS A 42 -2.58 -7.21 -6.60
C HIS A 42 -3.69 -7.33 -7.77
N THR A 43 -4.33 -6.28 -8.33
CA THR A 43 -5.66 -6.40 -9.03
C THR A 43 -5.76 -7.50 -10.07
N GLY A 44 -6.72 -8.41 -9.91
CA GLY A 44 -6.91 -9.54 -10.83
C GLY A 44 -6.22 -10.83 -10.39
N GLU A 45 -5.43 -10.80 -9.31
CA GLU A 45 -4.81 -11.98 -8.70
C GLU A 45 -5.59 -12.47 -7.48
N PRO A 46 -5.45 -13.75 -7.09
CA PRO A 46 -5.88 -14.22 -5.78
C PRO A 46 -4.98 -13.68 -4.66
N PRO A 47 -5.45 -13.61 -3.41
CA PRO A 47 -4.62 -13.20 -2.27
C PRO A 47 -3.59 -14.21 -1.85
N HIS A 48 -2.52 -13.63 -1.35
CA HIS A 48 -1.43 -14.35 -0.74
C HIS A 48 -1.40 -14.00 0.75
N LEU A 49 -1.51 -15.03 1.59
CA LEU A 49 -1.30 -14.95 3.02
C LEU A 49 0.01 -15.69 3.33
N ILE A 50 0.98 -14.95 3.86
CA ILE A 50 2.25 -15.51 4.34
C ILE A 50 2.20 -15.53 5.86
N LEU A 51 2.49 -16.69 6.45
CA LEU A 51 2.54 -16.91 7.89
C LEU A 51 3.99 -17.17 8.30
N ASP A 52 4.56 -16.30 9.14
CA ASP A 52 5.90 -16.49 9.69
C ASP A 52 5.80 -17.16 11.06
N SER A 53 6.48 -18.30 11.22
CA SER A 53 6.50 -19.08 12.47
C SER A 53 7.90 -19.61 12.75
N GLU A 54 8.29 -19.62 14.03
CA GLU A 54 9.52 -20.26 14.51
C GLU A 54 9.38 -21.78 14.69
N HIS A 55 8.16 -22.33 14.56
CA HIS A 55 7.83 -23.74 14.79
C HIS A 55 7.05 -24.35 13.62
N LEU A 56 7.66 -24.30 12.43
CA LEU A 56 7.11 -24.82 11.16
C LEU A 56 6.61 -26.27 11.25
N ASP A 57 7.33 -27.13 11.97
CA ASP A 57 7.05 -28.58 12.06
C ASP A 57 5.73 -28.94 12.75
N SER A 58 5.10 -27.96 13.41
CA SER A 58 3.81 -28.11 14.10
C SER A 58 2.64 -27.48 13.36
N LEU A 59 2.90 -26.80 12.23
CA LEU A 59 1.89 -26.06 11.50
C LEU A 59 1.34 -26.92 10.36
N ALA A 60 0.18 -27.55 10.59
CA ALA A 60 -0.59 -28.13 9.49
C ALA A 60 -1.36 -27.00 8.77
N PHE A 61 -1.04 -26.77 7.50
CA PHE A 61 -1.70 -25.77 6.64
C PHE A 61 -2.28 -26.47 5.41
N ASP A 62 -3.54 -26.16 5.07
CA ASP A 62 -4.12 -26.54 3.79
C ASP A 62 -5.19 -25.49 3.34
N GLY A 63 -4.85 -24.68 2.31
CA GLY A 63 -5.78 -24.01 1.37
C GLY A 63 -5.99 -22.47 1.37
N LEU A 64 -6.66 -21.95 0.30
CA LEU A 64 -6.55 -20.59 -0.29
C LEU A 64 -7.64 -19.54 0.13
N ALA A 65 -7.31 -18.24 -0.01
CA ALA A 65 -8.13 -17.06 0.33
C ALA A 65 -8.69 -16.30 -0.91
N ARG A 66 -9.65 -15.37 -0.74
CA ARG A 66 -10.10 -14.36 -1.74
C ARG A 66 -10.12 -12.95 -1.13
N VAL A 67 -9.50 -11.96 -1.76
CA VAL A 67 -9.37 -10.57 -1.27
C VAL A 67 -9.75 -9.62 -2.45
N ALA A 68 -9.65 -8.28 -2.33
CA ALA A 68 -9.69 -7.31 -3.46
C ALA A 68 -8.43 -6.37 -3.49
N ILE A 69 -7.96 -5.91 -4.67
CA ILE A 69 -6.68 -5.18 -4.86
C ILE A 69 -6.90 -4.10 -5.92
N ALA A 70 -6.23 -2.96 -5.77
CA ALA A 70 -5.94 -1.99 -6.83
C ALA A 70 -4.42 -1.95 -7.17
N ASP A 71 -4.07 -1.89 -8.46
CA ASP A 71 -2.76 -1.39 -8.89
C ASP A 71 -2.66 0.09 -8.51
N VAL A 72 -1.64 0.45 -7.72
CA VAL A 72 -1.23 1.85 -7.59
C VAL A 72 -0.20 2.08 -8.70
N PRO A 73 -0.53 2.84 -9.76
CA PRO A 73 0.43 3.12 -10.83
C PRO A 73 1.70 3.74 -10.24
N ALA A 74 2.86 3.38 -10.79
CA ALA A 74 4.13 3.95 -10.37
C ALA A 74 4.02 5.49 -10.40
N PRO A 75 4.47 6.19 -9.34
CA PRO A 75 4.27 7.64 -9.26
C PRO A 75 5.06 8.39 -10.34
N GLY A 76 6.12 7.77 -10.91
CA GLY A 76 6.98 8.38 -11.91
C GLY A 76 6.23 8.83 -13.18
N PRO A 77 5.58 7.93 -13.94
CA PRO A 77 4.82 8.33 -15.12
C PRO A 77 3.73 9.36 -14.84
N ALA A 78 3.02 9.25 -13.72
CA ALA A 78 2.00 10.22 -13.33
C ALA A 78 2.62 11.60 -13.00
N ALA A 79 3.75 11.63 -12.30
CA ALA A 79 4.49 12.84 -12.01
C ALA A 79 5.06 13.48 -13.27
N ALA A 80 5.57 12.69 -14.23
CA ALA A 80 6.06 13.19 -15.51
C ALA A 80 4.95 13.87 -16.31
N ILE A 81 3.80 13.20 -16.47
CA ILE A 81 2.62 13.79 -17.16
C ILE A 81 2.18 15.09 -16.48
N PHE A 82 2.14 15.11 -15.15
CA PHE A 82 1.79 16.32 -14.40
C PHE A 82 2.78 17.45 -14.66
N LEU A 83 4.08 17.18 -14.52
CA LEU A 83 5.14 18.18 -14.72
C LEU A 83 5.20 18.68 -16.17
N ASP A 84 4.99 17.81 -17.16
CA ASP A 84 4.94 18.16 -18.58
C ASP A 84 3.75 19.08 -18.91
N ALA A 85 2.68 19.03 -18.12
CA ALA A 85 1.51 19.89 -18.30
C ALA A 85 1.63 21.26 -17.61
N ILE A 86 2.70 21.49 -16.83
CA ILE A 86 2.88 22.77 -16.12
C ILE A 86 3.39 23.85 -17.06
N ASP A 87 2.72 25.00 -17.06
CA ASP A 87 3.25 26.24 -17.63
C ASP A 87 4.32 26.83 -16.69
N PRO A 88 5.60 26.92 -17.12
CA PRO A 88 6.68 27.44 -16.28
C PRO A 88 6.47 28.90 -15.85
N GLU A 89 5.90 29.75 -16.71
CA GLU A 89 5.67 31.15 -16.38
C GLU A 89 4.56 31.31 -15.34
N ALA A 90 3.52 30.47 -15.45
CA ALA A 90 2.46 30.43 -14.45
C ALA A 90 2.97 29.91 -13.10
N LEU A 91 3.83 28.88 -13.10
CA LEU A 91 4.45 28.35 -11.90
C LEU A 91 5.32 29.39 -11.20
N GLU A 92 6.21 30.06 -11.95
CA GLU A 92 7.09 31.08 -11.39
C GLU A 92 6.29 32.24 -10.80
N ARG A 93 5.29 32.75 -11.53
CA ARG A 93 4.41 33.83 -11.06
C ARG A 93 3.65 33.44 -9.80
N ALA A 94 3.10 32.23 -9.75
CA ALA A 94 2.38 31.73 -8.57
C ALA A 94 3.33 31.57 -7.38
N ALA A 95 4.51 31.00 -7.58
CA ALA A 95 5.52 30.83 -6.54
C ALA A 95 6.01 32.18 -5.97
N LEU A 96 6.23 33.19 -6.82
CA LEU A 96 6.62 34.54 -6.41
C LEU A 96 5.52 35.30 -5.65
N ALA A 97 4.25 34.96 -5.90
CA ALA A 97 3.10 35.57 -5.24
C ALA A 97 2.75 34.91 -3.89
N ARG A 98 3.45 33.84 -3.49
CA ARG A 98 3.13 33.13 -2.25
C ARG A 98 3.43 33.97 -1.01
N PRO A 99 2.54 33.94 0.01
CA PRO A 99 2.74 34.71 1.24
C PRO A 99 3.85 34.15 2.13
N ASP A 100 4.24 32.89 1.92
CA ASP A 100 5.28 32.17 2.67
C ASP A 100 6.66 32.20 1.96
N LEU A 101 6.82 33.02 0.92
CA LEU A 101 8.09 33.14 0.21
C LEU A 101 9.17 33.79 1.09
N GLY A 102 10.18 33.00 1.46
CA GLY A 102 11.34 33.45 2.21
C GLY A 102 12.42 34.15 1.36
N THR A 103 13.44 34.69 2.02
CA THR A 103 14.61 35.33 1.39
C THR A 103 15.90 34.49 1.47
N GLU A 104 15.82 33.30 2.06
CA GLU A 104 16.95 32.38 2.20
C GLU A 104 17.35 31.75 0.86
N PRO A 105 18.57 31.20 0.73
CA PRO A 105 18.94 30.36 -0.40
C PRO A 105 17.88 29.28 -0.71
N HIS A 106 17.58 29.10 -1.99
CA HIS A 106 16.58 28.16 -2.51
C HIS A 106 15.12 28.47 -2.13
N SER A 107 14.81 29.63 -1.54
CA SER A 107 13.42 29.98 -1.17
C SER A 107 12.46 29.94 -2.36
N LEU A 108 12.89 30.42 -3.53
CA LEU A 108 12.08 30.34 -4.75
C LEU A 108 11.85 28.88 -5.19
N THR A 109 12.89 28.04 -5.15
CA THR A 109 12.76 26.62 -5.50
C THR A 109 11.84 25.88 -4.54
N LYS A 110 11.96 26.14 -3.23
CA LYS A 110 11.03 25.60 -2.21
C LYS A 110 9.60 26.04 -2.48
N ALA A 111 9.40 27.33 -2.77
CA ALA A 111 8.09 27.88 -3.14
C ALA A 111 7.50 27.21 -4.39
N MET A 112 8.30 27.00 -5.44
CA MET A 112 7.88 26.28 -6.64
C MET A 112 7.50 24.82 -6.35
N LEU A 113 8.28 24.09 -5.55
CA LEU A 113 7.97 22.71 -5.16
C LEU A 113 6.70 22.62 -4.32
N THR A 114 6.50 23.55 -3.39
CA THR A 114 5.27 23.62 -2.60
C THR A 114 4.07 23.92 -3.50
N GLN A 115 4.20 24.87 -4.42
CA GLN A 115 3.14 25.22 -5.37
C GLN A 115 2.74 24.05 -6.27
N LEU A 116 3.73 23.31 -6.79
CA LEU A 116 3.49 22.09 -7.55
C LEU A 116 2.76 21.04 -6.72
N GLY A 117 3.13 20.90 -5.44
CA GLY A 117 2.45 19.99 -4.51
C GLY A 117 1.01 20.41 -4.18
N GLU A 118 0.72 21.70 -4.12
CA GLU A 118 -0.65 22.22 -3.94
C GLU A 118 -1.50 21.95 -5.18
N TRP A 119 -1.00 22.28 -6.37
CA TRP A 119 -1.69 22.03 -7.64
C TRP A 119 -1.95 20.55 -7.89
N ALA A 120 -0.99 19.67 -7.60
CA ALA A 120 -1.17 18.23 -7.70
C ALA A 120 -2.28 17.68 -6.78
N ARG A 121 -2.58 18.38 -5.68
CA ARG A 121 -3.68 18.07 -4.75
C ARG A 121 -4.98 18.81 -5.07
N GLY A 122 -4.98 19.73 -6.03
CA GLY A 122 -6.12 20.58 -6.38
C GLY A 122 -6.42 21.69 -5.36
N LEU A 123 -5.38 22.18 -4.66
CA LEU A 123 -5.44 23.26 -3.67
C LEU A 123 -5.08 24.62 -4.27
#